data_AF-A0AAW2W0K1-F1
#
_entry.id   AF-A0AAW2W0K1-F1
#
_cell.length_a   1.000
_cell.length_b   1.000
_cell.length_c   1.000
_cell.angle_alpha   90.00
_cell.angle_beta   90.00
_cell.angle_gamma   90.00
#
_symmetry.space_group_name_H-M   'P 1'
#
loop_
_entity.id
_entity.type
_entity.pdbx_description
1 polymer ?
#
loop_
_entity_poly.entity_id
_entity_poly.type
_entity_poly.pdbx_seq_one_letter_code
_entity_poly.pdbx_strand_id
1 'polypeptide(L)'
;MMGAPAEEQAGIPFTEEVMADELPVNWRTPAIAEYDGTTDLQEHLSRFGNAALLHRYTDGIKCRVFVTTFSRAAQQWFNQLPPAKEEESLKDFLQRFNTAALEVPSATLEVKASAFAQGLMDGDFFKSLAKKPATRFDILLARAAKYINMEDAQASKREGRGEKRKKNKEKTLETAGST
;
A
#
# COMPACT_ATOMS: atom_id res chain seq x y z
N MET A 1 -25.84 -21.23 28.67
CA MET A 1 -24.77 -22.02 28.04
C MET A 1 -23.90 -21.05 27.24
N MET A 2 -22.60 -21.04 27.57
CA MET A 2 -21.41 -20.42 26.93
C MET A 2 -21.59 -18.99 26.34
N GLY A 3 -20.96 -17.94 26.87
CA GLY A 3 -19.53 -17.80 27.16
C GLY A 3 -18.84 -17.15 25.95
N ALA A 4 -18.79 -15.82 25.91
CA ALA A 4 -17.96 -15.09 24.95
C ALA A 4 -16.47 -15.34 25.26
N PRO A 5 -15.57 -15.21 24.28
CA PRO A 5 -14.95 -13.90 24.16
C PRO A 5 -14.74 -13.44 22.72
N ALA A 6 -14.57 -12.12 22.60
CA ALA A 6 -13.96 -11.39 21.51
C ALA A 6 -13.21 -12.28 20.51
N GLU A 7 -13.70 -12.33 19.25
CA GLU A 7 -12.82 -12.65 18.14
C GLU A 7 -11.77 -11.53 18.08
N GLU A 8 -10.67 -11.85 18.76
CA GLU A 8 -9.31 -11.37 18.59
C GLU A 8 -9.16 -10.62 17.27
N GLN A 9 -8.97 -9.31 17.38
CA GLN A 9 -8.52 -8.44 16.31
C GLN A 9 -7.11 -8.89 15.88
N ALA A 10 -7.04 -9.98 15.12
CA ALA A 10 -5.82 -10.46 14.51
C ALA A 10 -5.47 -9.51 13.36
N GLY A 11 -4.59 -8.55 13.65
CA GLY A 11 -3.85 -7.76 12.66
C GLY A 11 -4.73 -7.11 11.61
N ILE A 12 -5.56 -6.14 12.00
CA ILE A 12 -6.37 -5.36 11.06
C ILE A 12 -5.40 -4.63 10.11
N PRO A 13 -5.40 -4.93 8.79
CA PRO A 13 -4.40 -4.41 7.85
C PRO A 13 -4.73 -2.99 7.36
N PHE A 14 -5.53 -2.25 8.13
CA PHE A 14 -6.08 -0.95 7.74
C PHE A 14 -5.51 0.17 8.60
N THR A 15 -5.30 1.33 7.99
CA THR A 15 -4.81 2.54 8.64
C THR A 15 -5.86 3.13 9.60
N GLU A 16 -5.44 3.97 10.55
CA GLU A 16 -6.37 4.67 11.46
C GLU A 16 -7.46 5.44 10.72
N GLU A 17 -7.16 6.00 9.55
CA GLU A 17 -8.10 6.74 8.71
C GLU A 17 -9.24 5.85 8.19
N VAL A 18 -8.92 4.62 7.76
CA VAL A 18 -9.92 3.64 7.34
C VAL A 18 -10.75 3.15 8.53
N MET A 19 -10.18 3.15 9.72
CA MET A 19 -10.85 2.76 10.97
C MET A 19 -11.73 3.86 11.56
N ALA A 20 -11.52 5.12 11.20
CA ALA A 20 -12.26 6.27 11.72
C ALA A 20 -13.71 6.33 11.22
N ASP A 21 -14.02 5.70 10.08
CA ASP A 21 -15.38 5.66 9.56
C ASP A 21 -16.27 4.73 10.40
N GLU A 22 -17.35 5.29 10.95
CA GLU A 22 -18.34 4.53 11.71
C GLU A 22 -19.26 3.73 10.77
N LEU A 23 -19.37 2.42 11.02
CA LEU A 23 -20.37 1.61 10.35
C LEU A 23 -21.78 1.98 10.87
N PRO A 24 -22.80 2.01 10.00
CA PRO A 24 -24.18 2.23 10.43
C PRO A 24 -24.62 1.20 11.49
N VAL A 25 -25.40 1.64 12.48
CA VAL A 25 -25.85 0.81 13.63
C VAL A 25 -26.60 -0.47 13.23
N ASN A 26 -27.20 -0.51 12.04
CA ASN A 26 -27.92 -1.67 11.48
C ASN A 26 -27.23 -2.28 10.25
N TRP A 27 -25.90 -2.13 10.17
CA TRP A 27 -25.14 -2.66 9.05
C TRP A 27 -25.25 -4.18 8.97
N ARG A 28 -25.42 -4.68 7.74
CA ARG A 28 -25.39 -6.10 7.41
C ARG A 28 -24.34 -6.33 6.34
N THR A 29 -23.71 -7.50 6.40
CA THR A 29 -22.82 -7.96 5.35
C THR A 29 -23.56 -7.96 4.01
N PRO A 30 -22.94 -7.44 2.93
CA PRO A 30 -23.50 -7.54 1.59
C PRO A 30 -23.77 -9.00 1.24
N ALA A 31 -24.96 -9.29 0.71
CA ALA A 31 -25.31 -10.62 0.22
C ALA A 31 -24.70 -10.85 -1.17
N ILE A 32 -23.37 -10.87 -1.24
CA ILE A 32 -22.62 -11.23 -2.44
C ILE A 32 -21.95 -12.60 -2.24
N ALA A 33 -21.68 -13.31 -3.34
CA ALA A 33 -20.93 -14.55 -3.29
C ALA A 33 -19.53 -14.29 -2.69
N GLU A 34 -19.06 -15.19 -1.84
CA GLU A 34 -17.72 -15.07 -1.27
C GLU A 34 -16.65 -15.20 -2.36
N TYR A 35 -15.62 -14.37 -2.27
CA TYR A 35 -14.43 -14.48 -3.11
C TYR A 35 -13.45 -15.46 -2.51
N ASP A 36 -13.21 -16.55 -3.22
CA ASP A 36 -12.34 -17.64 -2.79
C ASP A 36 -10.89 -17.54 -3.29
N GLY A 37 -10.59 -16.52 -4.10
CA GLY A 37 -9.29 -16.35 -4.76
C GLY A 37 -9.15 -17.05 -6.11
N THR A 38 -10.17 -17.80 -6.55
CA THR A 38 -10.15 -18.53 -7.84
C THR A 38 -11.15 -17.99 -8.86
N THR A 39 -12.14 -17.26 -8.37
CA THR A 39 -13.15 -16.53 -9.17
C THR A 39 -12.58 -15.23 -9.75
N ASP A 40 -13.24 -14.66 -10.77
CA ASP A 40 -12.77 -13.42 -11.40
C ASP A 40 -12.89 -12.24 -10.43
N LEU A 41 -11.75 -11.60 -10.13
CA LEU A 41 -11.66 -10.49 -9.18
C LEU A 41 -12.41 -9.24 -9.67
N GLN A 42 -12.44 -8.99 -10.99
CA GLN A 42 -13.13 -7.82 -11.55
C GLN A 42 -14.65 -7.96 -11.45
N GLU A 43 -15.17 -9.16 -11.70
CA GLU A 43 -16.57 -9.49 -11.50
C GLU A 43 -16.97 -9.36 -10.03
N HIS A 44 -16.15 -9.86 -9.11
CA HIS A 44 -16.37 -9.71 -7.68
C HIS A 44 -16.36 -8.23 -7.24
N LEU A 45 -15.40 -7.45 -7.72
CA LEU A 45 -15.33 -6.00 -7.48
C LEU A 45 -16.55 -5.26 -8.03
N SER A 46 -17.06 -5.65 -9.20
CA SER A 46 -18.26 -5.06 -9.78
C SER A 46 -19.51 -5.35 -8.93
N ARG A 47 -19.69 -6.61 -8.50
CA ARG A 47 -20.78 -7.02 -7.60
C ARG A 47 -20.71 -6.30 -6.26
N PHE A 48 -19.52 -6.24 -5.68
CA PHE A 48 -19.26 -5.50 -4.46
C PHE A 48 -19.54 -4.01 -4.62
N GLY A 49 -19.10 -3.40 -5.73
CA GLY A 49 -19.33 -1.99 -6.05
C GLY A 49 -20.81 -1.65 -6.11
N ASN A 50 -21.63 -2.51 -6.73
CA ASN A 50 -23.08 -2.34 -6.76
C ASN A 50 -23.70 -2.40 -5.35
N ALA A 51 -23.27 -3.35 -4.51
CA ALA A 51 -23.74 -3.44 -3.14
C ALA A 51 -23.29 -2.21 -2.30
N ALA A 52 -22.03 -1.80 -2.44
CA ALA A 52 -21.47 -0.64 -1.76
C ALA A 52 -22.18 0.66 -2.14
N LEU A 53 -22.60 0.80 -3.40
CA LEU A 53 -23.40 1.93 -3.88
C LEU A 53 -24.78 1.98 -3.22
N LEU A 54 -25.47 0.84 -3.13
CA LEU A 54 -26.78 0.74 -2.49
C LEU A 54 -26.73 1.09 -1.00
N HIS A 55 -25.66 0.68 -0.32
CA HIS A 55 -25.45 0.98 1.10
C HIS A 55 -24.74 2.32 1.36
N ARG A 56 -24.38 3.07 0.31
CA ARG A 56 -23.68 4.37 0.37
C ARG A 56 -22.40 4.33 1.22
N TYR A 57 -21.59 3.27 1.06
CA TYR A 57 -20.33 3.15 1.78
C TYR A 57 -19.35 4.27 1.39
N THR A 58 -18.70 4.85 2.40
CA THR A 58 -17.49 5.65 2.23
C THR A 58 -16.32 4.74 1.86
N ASP A 59 -15.23 5.31 1.38
CA ASP A 59 -14.08 4.51 0.93
C ASP A 59 -13.45 3.70 2.08
N GLY A 60 -13.41 4.24 3.31
CA GLY A 60 -12.97 3.48 4.48
C GLY A 60 -13.88 2.29 4.80
N ILE A 61 -15.20 2.48 4.71
CA ILE A 61 -16.17 1.39 4.89
C ILE A 61 -16.03 0.35 3.77
N LYS A 62 -15.84 0.75 2.51
CA LYS A 62 -15.64 -0.18 1.39
C LYS A 62 -14.44 -1.09 1.65
N CYS A 63 -13.30 -0.55 2.07
CA CYS A 63 -12.10 -1.33 2.37
C CYS A 63 -12.36 -2.39 3.44
N ARG A 64 -12.98 -1.99 4.56
CA ARG A 64 -13.29 -2.90 5.67
C ARG A 64 -14.30 -3.97 5.29
N VAL A 65 -15.35 -3.60 4.58
CA VAL A 65 -16.43 -4.50 4.19
C VAL A 65 -15.99 -5.45 3.08
N PHE A 66 -15.09 -5.04 2.19
CA PHE A 66 -14.57 -5.89 1.12
C PHE A 66 -13.88 -7.14 1.65
N VAL A 67 -13.06 -7.01 2.70
CA VAL A 67 -12.37 -8.17 3.32
C VAL A 67 -13.36 -9.16 3.94
N THR A 68 -14.53 -8.71 4.37
CA THR A 68 -15.59 -9.60 4.89
C THR A 68 -16.26 -10.44 3.79
N THR A 69 -16.04 -10.09 2.52
CA THR A 69 -16.60 -10.83 1.38
C THR A 69 -15.66 -11.91 0.86
N PHE A 70 -14.51 -12.08 1.50
CA PHE A 70 -13.55 -13.13 1.17
C PHE A 70 -13.89 -14.41 1.92
N SER A 71 -13.69 -15.56 1.28
CA SER A 71 -13.70 -16.84 1.96
C SER A 71 -12.58 -16.89 3.00
N ARG A 72 -12.68 -17.80 3.96
CA ARG A 72 -11.64 -17.97 5.00
C ARG A 72 -10.23 -18.18 4.41
N ALA A 73 -10.11 -18.90 3.30
CA ALA A 73 -8.83 -19.12 2.62
C ALA A 73 -8.30 -17.82 1.99
N ALA A 74 -9.17 -17.05 1.33
CA ALA A 74 -8.81 -15.77 0.74
C ALA A 74 -8.48 -14.71 1.80
N GLN A 75 -9.14 -14.72 2.96
CA GLN A 75 -8.80 -13.88 4.11
C GLN A 75 -7.42 -14.22 4.67
N GLN A 76 -7.11 -15.51 4.82
CA GLN A 76 -5.78 -15.95 5.25
C GLN A 76 -4.70 -15.54 4.26
N TRP A 77 -4.96 -15.64 2.95
CA TRP A 77 -4.07 -15.11 1.92
C TRP A 77 -3.90 -13.59 2.05
N PHE A 78 -4.99 -12.84 2.21
CA PHE A 78 -4.97 -11.38 2.33
C PHE A 78 -4.18 -10.89 3.56
N ASN A 79 -4.36 -11.55 4.71
CA ASN A 79 -3.63 -11.23 5.94
C ASN A 79 -2.15 -11.65 5.90
N GLN A 80 -1.78 -12.53 4.96
CA GLN A 80 -0.39 -12.89 4.67
C GLN A 80 0.25 -11.98 3.62
N LEU A 81 -0.53 -11.15 2.93
CA LEU A 81 0.06 -10.13 2.08
C LEU A 81 0.90 -9.21 2.98
N PRO A 82 2.13 -8.90 2.58
CA PRO A 82 2.86 -7.85 3.26
C PRO A 82 1.96 -6.61 3.25
N PRO A 83 1.90 -5.83 4.36
CA PRO A 83 1.16 -4.57 4.36
C PRO A 83 1.51 -3.82 3.09
N ALA A 84 0.50 -3.29 2.40
CA ALA A 84 0.70 -2.51 1.19
C ALA A 84 1.85 -1.54 1.48
N LYS A 85 3.01 -1.76 0.85
CA LYS A 85 4.10 -0.82 0.95
C LYS A 85 3.63 0.38 0.14
N GLU A 86 2.95 1.30 0.81
CA GLU A 86 2.65 2.64 0.29
C GLU A 86 3.95 3.41 -0.06
N GLU A 87 5.13 2.82 0.20
CA GLU A 87 6.45 3.32 -0.14
C GLU A 87 7.35 2.17 -0.64
N GLU A 88 7.02 1.50 -1.75
CA GLU A 88 8.09 0.80 -2.48
C GLU A 88 9.02 1.87 -3.06
N SER A 89 10.25 1.89 -2.56
CA SER A 89 11.26 2.84 -3.01
C SER A 89 11.49 2.72 -4.51
N LEU A 90 11.85 3.83 -5.17
CA LEU A 90 12.20 3.79 -6.59
C LEU A 90 13.33 2.78 -6.88
N LYS A 91 14.17 2.51 -5.88
CA LYS A 91 15.25 1.53 -5.91
C LYS A 91 14.74 0.09 -5.97
N ASP A 92 13.81 -0.27 -5.09
CA ASP A 92 13.24 -1.62 -5.03
C ASP A 92 12.44 -1.92 -6.32
N PHE A 93 11.66 -0.94 -6.79
CA PHE A 93 10.96 -1.02 -8.07
C PHE A 93 11.92 -1.28 -9.23
N LEU A 94 13.00 -0.49 -9.33
CA LEU A 94 14.01 -0.63 -10.39
C LEU A 94 14.69 -1.99 -10.37
N GLN A 95 15.03 -2.49 -9.18
CA GLN A 95 15.69 -3.78 -9.03
C GLN A 95 14.79 -4.91 -9.54
N ARG A 96 13.52 -4.92 -9.12
CA ARG A 96 12.54 -5.92 -9.53
C ARG A 96 12.19 -5.83 -11.01
N PHE A 97 12.08 -4.61 -11.55
CA PHE A 97 11.87 -4.39 -12.98
C PHE A 97 13.05 -4.92 -13.81
N ASN A 98 14.29 -4.65 -13.38
CA ASN A 98 15.47 -5.16 -14.08
C ASN A 98 15.52 -6.69 -14.08
N THR A 99 15.19 -7.34 -12.96
CA THR A 99 15.10 -8.80 -12.88
C THR A 99 14.05 -9.33 -13.86
N ALA A 100 12.83 -8.79 -13.86
CA ALA A 100 11.76 -9.22 -14.77
C ALA A 100 12.11 -8.94 -16.26
N ALA A 101 12.81 -7.84 -16.54
CA ALA A 101 13.23 -7.48 -17.89
C ALA A 101 14.29 -8.44 -18.49
N LEU A 102 15.02 -9.17 -17.65
CA LEU A 102 15.96 -10.22 -18.07
C LEU A 102 15.26 -11.52 -18.43
N GLU A 103 14.11 -11.82 -17.84
CA GLU A 103 13.29 -13.00 -18.15
C GLU A 103 12.58 -12.91 -19.51
N VAL A 104 12.47 -11.70 -20.06
CA VAL A 104 11.92 -11.46 -21.40
C VAL A 104 12.98 -10.84 -22.34
N PRO A 105 14.00 -11.62 -22.77
CA PRO A 105 15.05 -11.11 -23.65
C PRO A 105 14.55 -10.68 -25.03
N SER A 106 13.42 -11.25 -25.49
CA SER A 106 12.81 -10.95 -26.80
C SER A 106 12.01 -9.65 -26.84
N ALA A 107 11.68 -9.05 -25.68
CA ALA A 107 10.92 -7.81 -25.66
C ALA A 107 11.77 -6.63 -26.15
N THR A 108 11.20 -5.83 -27.05
CA THR A 108 11.86 -4.64 -27.59
C THR A 108 12.05 -3.59 -26.50
N LEU A 109 13.04 -2.71 -26.67
CA LEU A 109 13.32 -1.63 -25.73
C LEU A 109 12.11 -0.70 -25.53
N GLU A 110 11.30 -0.50 -26.58
CA GLU A 110 10.07 0.29 -26.52
C GLU A 110 9.00 -0.36 -25.64
N VAL A 111 8.83 -1.68 -25.74
CA VAL A 111 7.91 -2.45 -24.88
C VAL A 111 8.39 -2.40 -23.43
N LYS A 112 9.70 -2.56 -23.19
CA LYS A 112 10.28 -2.45 -21.84
C LYS A 112 10.12 -1.04 -21.27
N ALA A 113 10.37 0.00 -22.05
CA ALA A 113 10.17 1.39 -21.63
C ALA A 113 8.71 1.71 -21.32
N SER A 114 7.77 1.19 -22.13
CA SER A 114 6.34 1.36 -21.91
C SER A 114 5.86 0.63 -20.66
N ALA A 115 6.31 -0.61 -20.45
CA ALA A 115 6.02 -1.38 -19.24
C ALA A 115 6.62 -0.73 -17.99
N PHE A 116 7.83 -0.17 -18.11
CA PHE A 116 8.46 0.60 -17.03
C PHE A 116 7.62 1.81 -16.64
N ALA A 117 7.18 2.61 -17.62
CA ALA A 117 6.37 3.79 -17.38
C ALA A 117 5.00 3.46 -16.77
N GLN A 118 4.39 2.34 -17.17
CA GLN A 118 3.12 1.86 -16.60
C GLN A 118 3.27 1.28 -15.19
N GLY A 119 4.42 0.69 -14.87
CA GLY A 119 4.70 0.13 -13.55
C GLY A 119 5.09 1.16 -12.49
N LEU A 120 5.43 2.39 -12.89
CA LEU A 120 5.78 3.45 -11.96
C LEU A 120 4.56 3.88 -11.15
N MET A 121 4.71 3.91 -9.83
CA MET A 121 3.73 4.56 -8.95
C MET A 121 3.74 6.08 -9.15
N ASP A 122 2.58 6.71 -8.90
CA ASP A 122 2.46 8.16 -8.88
C ASP A 122 3.42 8.75 -7.82
N GLY A 123 4.41 9.49 -8.29
CA GLY A 123 5.49 10.00 -7.42
C GLY A 123 6.32 11.10 -8.09
N ASP A 124 7.26 11.68 -7.35
CA ASP A 124 8.05 12.81 -7.86
C ASP A 124 8.89 12.42 -9.09
N PHE A 125 9.36 11.17 -9.14
CA PHE A 125 10.04 10.64 -10.32
C PHE A 125 9.11 10.51 -11.54
N PHE A 126 7.90 9.97 -11.36
CA PHE A 126 6.89 9.90 -12.42
C PHE A 126 6.51 11.29 -12.95
N LYS A 127 6.23 12.25 -12.05
CA LYS A 127 5.94 13.66 -12.41
C LYS A 127 7.11 14.31 -13.17
N SER A 128 8.35 13.99 -12.82
CA SER A 128 9.56 14.45 -13.51
C SER A 128 9.66 13.91 -14.94
N LEU A 129 9.29 12.65 -15.16
CA LEU A 129 9.23 12.05 -16.50
C LEU A 129 8.10 12.64 -17.34
N ALA A 130 6.92 12.83 -16.76
CA ALA A 130 5.80 13.48 -17.44
C ALA A 130 6.13 14.90 -17.90
N LYS A 131 6.86 15.67 -17.08
CA LYS A 131 7.32 17.03 -17.42
C LYS A 131 8.44 17.05 -18.46
N LYS A 132 9.35 16.07 -18.43
CA LYS A 132 10.50 15.99 -19.34
C LYS A 132 10.74 14.53 -19.73
N PRO A 133 10.13 14.03 -20.81
CA PRO A 133 10.30 12.64 -21.22
C PRO A 133 11.78 12.27 -21.36
N ALA A 134 12.17 11.09 -20.86
CA ALA A 134 13.50 10.56 -21.10
C ALA A 134 13.50 9.87 -22.47
N THR A 135 14.33 10.36 -23.40
CA THR A 135 14.40 9.83 -24.77
C THR A 135 15.33 8.64 -24.91
N ARG A 136 16.11 8.32 -23.86
CA ARG A 136 17.05 7.20 -23.84
C ARG A 136 17.10 6.55 -22.46
N PHE A 137 17.39 5.25 -22.45
CA PHE A 137 17.41 4.43 -21.24
C PHE A 137 18.53 4.84 -20.27
N ASP A 138 19.70 5.25 -20.77
CA ASP A 138 20.81 5.76 -19.94
C ASP A 138 20.42 7.06 -19.20
N ILE A 139 19.70 7.96 -19.86
CA ILE A 139 19.17 9.19 -19.26
C ILE A 139 18.10 8.87 -18.20
N LEU A 140 17.26 7.87 -18.47
CA LEU A 140 16.24 7.41 -17.53
C LEU A 140 16.86 6.87 -16.25
N LEU A 141 17.86 5.99 -16.36
CA LEU A 141 18.56 5.39 -15.23
C LEU A 141 19.36 6.42 -14.42
N ALA A 142 20.10 7.32 -15.08
CA ALA A 142 20.84 8.39 -14.41
C ALA A 142 19.90 9.31 -13.62
N ARG A 143 18.72 9.61 -14.19
CA ARG A 143 17.70 10.39 -13.50
C ARG A 143 17.12 9.62 -12.32
N ALA A 144 16.82 8.34 -12.47
CA ALA A 144 16.29 7.52 -11.39
C ALA A 144 17.28 7.42 -10.22
N ALA A 145 18.57 7.23 -10.50
CA ALA A 145 19.63 7.24 -9.48
C ALA A 145 19.67 8.56 -8.67
N LYS A 146 19.42 9.71 -9.32
CA LYS A 146 19.32 10.99 -8.62
C LYS A 146 18.14 11.05 -7.64
N TYR A 147 17.00 10.48 -8.04
CA TYR A 147 15.80 10.43 -7.18
C TYR A 147 15.98 9.43 -6.04
N ILE A 148 16.60 8.27 -6.28
CA ILE A 148 16.99 7.32 -5.23
C ILE A 148 17.87 8.01 -4.19
N ASN A 149 18.94 8.69 -4.62
CA ASN A 149 19.83 9.40 -3.69
C ASN A 149 19.11 10.53 -2.92
N MET A 150 18.11 11.17 -3.54
CA MET A 150 17.31 12.20 -2.89
C MET A 150 16.36 11.60 -1.84
N GLU A 151 15.77 10.45 -2.13
CA GLU A 151 14.93 9.66 -1.22
C GLU A 151 15.74 9.19 0.01
N ASP A 152 16.93 8.62 -0.20
CA ASP A 152 17.86 8.21 0.86
C ASP A 152 18.32 9.40 1.73
N ALA A 153 18.60 10.56 1.11
CA ALA A 153 18.98 11.78 1.83
C ALA A 153 17.82 12.37 2.66
N GLN A 154 16.57 12.14 2.24
CA GLN A 154 15.39 12.55 2.99
C GLN A 154 15.09 11.59 4.15
N ALA A 155 15.25 10.28 3.94
CA ALA A 155 15.10 9.25 4.98
C ALA A 155 16.08 9.50 6.14
N SER A 156 17.37 9.67 5.83
CA SER A 156 18.41 9.95 6.84
C SER A 156 18.17 11.23 7.64
N LYS A 157 17.56 12.27 7.05
CA LYS A 157 17.14 13.49 7.78
C LYS A 157 15.95 13.25 8.70
N ARG A 158 14.99 12.41 8.30
CA ARG A 158 13.82 12.05 9.13
C ARG A 158 14.25 11.25 10.35
N GLU A 159 15.15 10.28 10.17
CA GLU A 159 15.71 9.45 11.25
C GLU A 159 16.50 10.29 12.26
N GLY A 160 17.42 11.15 11.79
CA GLY A 160 18.19 12.04 12.67
C GLY A 160 17.34 13.05 13.46
N ARG A 161 16.14 13.41 12.96
CA ARG A 161 15.19 14.28 13.66
C ARG A 161 14.33 13.51 14.66
N GLY A 162 13.98 12.25 14.36
CA GLY A 162 13.30 11.33 15.29
C GLY A 162 14.16 10.97 16.50
N GLU A 163 15.46 10.76 16.28
CA GLU A 163 16.41 10.38 17.33
C GLU A 163 16.72 11.53 18.29
N LYS A 164 16.87 12.76 17.77
CA LYS A 164 16.98 13.99 18.60
C LYS A 164 15.73 14.23 19.45
N ARG A 165 14.53 13.92 18.93
CA ARG A 165 13.26 14.04 19.68
C ARG A 165 13.14 13.00 20.80
N LYS A 166 13.58 11.75 20.58
CA LYS A 166 13.62 10.72 21.63
C LYS A 166 14.59 11.10 22.75
N LYS A 167 15.80 11.56 22.41
CA LYS A 167 16.82 11.96 23.41
C LYS A 167 16.43 13.18 24.25
N ASN A 168 15.66 14.13 23.67
CA ASN A 168 15.12 15.25 24.43
C ASN A 168 13.98 14.83 25.38
N LYS A 169 13.15 13.86 24.98
CA LYS A 169 12.05 13.36 25.83
C LYS A 169 12.59 12.61 27.05
N GLU A 170 13.64 11.81 26.89
CA GLU A 170 14.30 11.08 27.99
C GLU A 170 14.94 12.03 29.02
N LYS A 171 15.67 13.06 28.57
CA LYS A 171 16.21 14.11 29.46
C LYS A 171 15.16 14.93 30.22
N THR A 172 13.98 15.13 29.63
CA THR A 172 12.91 15.92 30.27
C THR A 172 12.21 15.13 31.37
N LEU A 173 12.16 13.80 31.24
CA LEU A 173 11.58 12.89 32.25
C LEU A 173 12.50 12.71 33.47
N GLU A 174 13.82 12.68 33.29
CA GLU A 174 14.77 12.59 34.41
C GLU A 174 14.83 13.86 35.28
N THR A 175 14.51 15.03 34.72
CA THR A 175 14.57 16.31 35.45
C THR A 175 13.28 16.59 36.26
N ALA A 176 12.18 15.88 35.98
CA ALA A 176 10.89 16.07 36.65
C ALA A 176 10.67 15.13 37.85
N GLY A 177 11.58 14.17 38.09
CA GLY A 177 11.50 13.20 39.20
C GLY A 177 12.31 13.57 40.44
N SER A 178 12.94 14.75 40.47
CA SER A 178 13.78 15.20 41.59
C SER A 178 13.39 16.63 41.98
N THR A 179 12.21 16.78 42.59
CA THR A 179 11.83 17.95 43.40
C THR A 179 10.85 17.49 44.46
#